data_AF-A0A9P5XZX7-F1
#
_entry.id   AF-A0A9P5XZX7-F1
#
_cell.length_a   1.000
_cell.length_b   1.000
_cell.length_c   1.000
_cell.angle_alpha   90.00
_cell.angle_beta   90.00
_cell.angle_gamma   90.00
#
_symmetry.space_group_name_H-M   'P 1'
#
loop_
_entity.id
_entity.type
_entity.pdbx_description
1 polymer ?
#
loop_
_entity_poly.entity_id
_entity_poly.type
_entity_poly.pdbx_seq_one_letter_code
_entity_poly.pdbx_strand_id
1 'polypeptide(L)'
;MTTLVFDEGAATRGALKTLCRAALAAYYGNLVTPTCENQLEYIETVKRNVTKLLKEGFFLRGGVDDLNRTRNFGNPLIADICRKFYYNAKNTCLSRVCPEAFEKLPRECLALVCACIQNCLHEYETGFFIGRKFEGKVYSKVYLAMLKLIDEVDNHPYHGPRLDQTLRDIAVTGRMQSRKENISPDELDLAVVL
;
A
#
# COMPACT_ATOMS: atom_id res chain seq x y z
N MET A 1 4.21 -28.29 -12.61
CA MET A 1 3.48 -27.66 -11.48
C MET A 1 4.11 -26.32 -11.05
N THR A 2 5.43 -26.13 -11.20
CA THR A 2 6.14 -24.89 -10.83
C THR A 2 5.77 -23.67 -11.70
N THR A 3 5.52 -23.84 -13.00
CA THR A 3 5.19 -22.75 -13.93
C THR A 3 3.88 -22.04 -13.57
N LEU A 4 2.83 -22.79 -13.21
CA LEU A 4 1.53 -22.25 -12.78
C LEU A 4 1.66 -21.36 -11.52
N VAL A 5 2.46 -21.78 -10.54
CA VAL A 5 2.72 -20.99 -9.32
C VAL A 5 3.50 -19.71 -9.62
N PHE A 6 4.44 -19.74 -10.57
CA PHE A 6 5.16 -18.54 -11.01
C PHE A 6 4.26 -17.57 -11.78
N ASP A 7 3.36 -18.07 -12.62
CA ASP A 7 2.44 -17.26 -13.42
C ASP A 7 1.37 -16.60 -12.55
N GLU A 8 0.79 -17.32 -11.58
CA GLU A 8 -0.13 -16.75 -10.59
C GLU A 8 0.55 -15.71 -9.70
N GLY A 9 1.79 -15.97 -9.28
CA GLY A 9 2.60 -15.00 -8.53
C GLY A 9 2.94 -13.76 -9.37
N ALA A 10 3.22 -13.91 -10.66
CA ALA A 10 3.47 -12.79 -11.58
C ALA A 10 2.20 -11.97 -11.84
N ALA A 11 1.06 -12.63 -12.07
CA ALA A 11 -0.24 -11.98 -12.25
C ALA A 11 -0.65 -11.18 -11.00
N THR A 12 -0.48 -11.77 -9.81
CA THR A 12 -0.78 -11.12 -8.53
C THR A 12 0.09 -9.88 -8.31
N ARG A 13 1.41 -9.97 -8.57
CA ARG A 13 2.32 -8.81 -8.51
C ARG A 13 1.95 -7.73 -9.53
N GLY A 14 1.56 -8.12 -10.74
CA GLY A 14 1.09 -7.20 -11.77
C GLY A 14 -0.16 -6.44 -11.34
N ALA A 15 -1.15 -7.15 -10.79
CA ALA A 15 -2.38 -6.54 -10.27
C ALA A 15 -2.10 -5.56 -9.12
N LEU A 16 -1.25 -5.96 -8.16
CA LEU A 16 -0.82 -5.08 -7.08
C LEU A 16 -0.13 -3.83 -7.61
N LYS A 17 0.79 -3.99 -8.58
CA LYS A 17 1.52 -2.88 -9.20
C LYS A 17 0.59 -1.90 -9.90
N THR A 18 -0.40 -2.40 -10.64
CA THR A 18 -1.42 -1.56 -11.29
C THR A 18 -2.21 -0.75 -10.26
N LEU A 19 -2.67 -1.40 -9.19
CA LEU A 19 -3.37 -0.71 -8.10
C LEU A 19 -2.48 0.34 -7.41
N CYS A 20 -1.24 -0.01 -7.10
CA CYS A 20 -0.28 0.90 -6.47
C CYS A 20 0.00 2.13 -7.33
N ARG A 21 0.19 1.97 -8.65
CA ARG A 21 0.39 3.11 -9.56
C ARG A 21 -0.80 4.06 -9.55
N ALA A 22 -2.01 3.52 -9.67
CA ALA A 22 -3.23 4.33 -9.67
C ALA A 22 -3.44 5.07 -8.34
N ALA A 23 -3.27 4.37 -7.22
CA ALA A 23 -3.40 4.96 -5.89
C ALA A 23 -2.31 6.00 -5.61
N LEU A 24 -1.07 5.76 -6.06
CA LEU A 24 0.03 6.72 -5.95
C LEU A 24 -0.25 8.01 -6.73
N ALA A 25 -0.71 7.88 -7.98
CA ALA A 25 -1.06 9.04 -8.80
C ALA A 25 -2.19 9.86 -8.18
N ALA A 26 -3.19 9.20 -7.59
CA ALA A 26 -4.28 9.88 -6.88
C ALA A 26 -3.80 10.59 -5.60
N TYR A 27 -2.91 9.95 -4.83
CA TYR A 27 -2.48 10.45 -3.52
C TYR A 27 -1.36 11.49 -3.59
N TYR A 28 -0.41 11.30 -4.51
CA TYR A 28 0.77 12.14 -4.69
C TYR A 28 0.75 12.91 -6.03
N GLY A 29 -0.38 13.01 -6.72
CA GLY A 29 -0.48 13.62 -8.05
C GLY A 29 0.24 14.95 -8.16
N ASN A 30 -0.03 15.90 -7.27
CA ASN A 30 0.64 17.21 -7.27
C ASN A 30 2.15 17.15 -7.01
N LEU A 31 2.66 16.06 -6.44
CA LEU A 31 4.10 15.87 -6.19
C LEU A 31 4.82 15.22 -7.38
N VAL A 32 4.17 14.30 -8.10
CA VAL A 32 4.77 13.54 -9.21
C VAL A 32 4.39 14.06 -10.59
N THR A 33 3.33 14.85 -10.68
CA THR A 33 2.88 15.60 -11.85
C THR A 33 2.49 17.03 -11.44
N PRO A 34 3.45 17.83 -10.94
CA PRO A 34 3.20 19.22 -10.56
C PRO A 34 2.87 20.09 -11.77
N THR A 35 2.12 21.17 -11.53
CA THR A 35 2.01 22.27 -12.51
C THR A 35 3.22 23.18 -12.37
N CYS A 36 4.02 23.30 -13.43
CA CYS A 36 5.22 24.14 -13.48
C CYS A 36 5.19 24.98 -14.78
N GLU A 37 5.91 26.10 -14.79
CA GLU A 37 5.93 27.01 -15.96
C GLU A 37 6.79 26.47 -17.09
N ASN A 38 7.83 25.69 -16.75
CA ASN A 38 8.75 25.13 -17.72
C ASN A 38 9.19 23.69 -17.37
N GLN A 39 9.78 23.02 -18.36
CA GLN A 39 10.17 21.62 -18.25
C GLN A 39 11.32 21.38 -17.25
N LEU A 40 12.26 22.31 -17.12
CA LEU A 40 13.40 22.15 -16.21
C LEU A 40 12.91 22.18 -14.75
N GLU A 41 12.07 23.15 -14.42
CA GLU A 41 11.43 23.28 -13.11
C GLU A 41 10.58 22.04 -12.77
N TYR A 42 9.83 21.53 -13.75
CA TYR A 42 9.06 20.30 -13.60
C TYR A 42 9.95 19.12 -13.19
N ILE A 43 11.03 18.88 -13.95
CA ILE A 43 11.95 17.76 -13.73
C ILE A 43 12.60 17.86 -12.35
N GLU A 44 13.09 19.04 -11.98
CA GLU A 44 13.75 19.26 -10.69
C GLU A 44 12.78 19.10 -9.51
N THR A 45 11.54 19.59 -9.66
CA THR A 45 10.50 19.47 -8.64
C THR A 45 10.11 18.01 -8.41
N VAL A 46 9.85 17.25 -9.48
CA VAL A 46 9.51 15.83 -9.36
C VAL A 46 10.67 15.06 -8.73
N LYS A 47 11.92 15.25 -9.19
CA LYS A 47 13.11 14.62 -8.59
C LYS A 47 13.19 14.91 -7.11
N ARG A 48 13.14 16.18 -6.71
CA ARG A 48 13.21 16.61 -5.31
C ARG A 48 12.11 15.97 -4.46
N ASN A 49 10.88 15.94 -4.95
CA ASN A 49 9.74 15.36 -4.23
C ASN A 49 9.90 13.84 -4.06
N VAL A 50 10.25 13.13 -5.13
CA VAL A 50 10.46 11.67 -5.10
C VAL A 50 11.65 11.31 -4.21
N THR A 51 12.77 12.03 -4.32
CA THR A 51 13.92 11.85 -3.43
C THR A 51 13.53 12.08 -1.98
N LYS A 52 12.73 13.11 -1.67
CA LYS A 52 12.25 13.36 -0.30
C LYS A 52 11.37 12.22 0.22
N LEU A 53 10.48 11.68 -0.62
CA LEU A 53 9.61 10.56 -0.25
C LEU A 53 10.41 9.29 0.04
N LEU A 54 11.42 9.00 -0.79
CA LEU A 54 12.26 7.80 -0.68
C LEU A 54 13.30 7.90 0.43
N LYS A 55 13.90 9.08 0.62
CA LYS A 55 14.89 9.33 1.67
C LYS A 55 14.24 9.07 3.03
N GLU A 56 14.93 8.31 3.88
CA GLU A 56 14.45 7.91 5.22
C GLU A 56 13.04 7.29 5.27
N GLY A 57 12.50 6.81 4.15
CA GLY A 57 11.18 6.22 4.07
C GLY A 57 10.05 7.18 4.48
N PHE A 58 10.10 8.46 4.12
CA PHE A 58 9.00 9.41 4.40
C PHE A 58 7.65 8.91 3.89
N PHE A 59 7.62 8.20 2.75
CA PHE A 59 6.38 7.60 2.24
C PHE A 59 5.79 6.51 3.16
N LEU A 60 6.53 6.00 4.14
CA LEU A 60 6.02 5.06 5.13
C LEU A 60 5.26 5.75 6.27
N ARG A 61 5.42 7.07 6.45
CA ARG A 61 4.98 7.78 7.66
C ARG A 61 3.54 8.32 7.51
N GLY A 62 2.74 8.18 8.56
CA GLY A 62 1.35 8.66 8.67
C GLY A 62 1.19 10.02 9.35
N GLY A 63 2.22 10.86 9.34
CA GLY A 63 2.30 12.05 10.18
C GLY A 63 2.71 11.72 11.63
N VAL A 64 2.45 12.64 12.54
CA VAL A 64 2.71 12.50 13.98
C VAL A 64 1.39 12.30 14.74
N ASP A 65 1.51 11.99 16.03
CA ASP A 65 0.42 11.88 16.99
C ASP A 65 0.42 13.01 18.00
N ASP A 66 -0.47 12.94 18.99
CA ASP A 66 -0.61 13.93 20.05
C ASP A 66 0.63 14.03 20.97
N LEU A 67 1.50 13.01 20.94
CA LEU A 67 2.78 12.98 21.64
C LEU A 67 3.96 13.37 20.72
N ASN A 68 3.67 13.91 19.53
CA ASN A 68 4.61 14.27 18.48
C ASN A 68 5.50 13.10 17.99
N ARG A 69 5.00 11.86 18.07
CA ARG A 69 5.69 10.66 17.60
C ARG A 69 5.17 10.23 16.25
N THR A 70 6.09 9.83 15.37
CA THR A 70 5.76 9.37 14.02
C THR A 70 4.87 8.13 14.03
N ARG A 71 3.84 8.13 13.20
CA ARG A 71 3.06 6.92 12.87
C ARG A 71 3.77 6.12 11.78
N ASN A 72 4.64 5.19 12.19
CA ASN A 72 5.34 4.29 11.27
C ASN A 72 4.36 3.40 10.51
N PHE A 73 4.55 3.25 9.20
CA PHE A 73 3.63 2.59 8.26
C PHE A 73 2.20 3.15 8.23
N GLY A 74 1.98 4.33 8.83
CA GLY A 74 0.67 4.95 8.97
C GLY A 74 0.24 5.79 7.77
N ASN A 75 0.98 5.79 6.66
CA ASN A 75 0.58 6.55 5.47
C ASN A 75 -0.80 6.04 4.97
N PRO A 76 -1.82 6.92 4.86
CA PRO A 76 -3.16 6.53 4.40
C PRO A 76 -3.17 5.77 3.07
N LEU A 77 -2.24 6.09 2.15
CA LEU A 77 -2.07 5.39 0.88
C LEU A 77 -1.81 3.88 1.08
N ILE A 78 -0.96 3.52 2.04
CA ILE A 78 -0.60 2.13 2.33
C ILE A 78 -1.86 1.38 2.78
N ALA A 79 -2.57 1.94 3.76
CA ALA A 79 -3.79 1.35 4.29
C ALA A 79 -4.86 1.16 3.18
N ASP A 80 -5.00 2.13 2.28
CA ASP A 80 -5.95 2.06 1.17
C ASP A 80 -5.63 0.95 0.18
N ILE A 81 -4.37 0.83 -0.23
CA ILE A 81 -3.92 -0.25 -1.11
C ILE A 81 -4.13 -1.61 -0.43
N CYS A 82 -3.74 -1.77 0.83
CA CYS A 82 -3.90 -3.02 1.57
C CYS A 82 -5.37 -3.45 1.66
N ARG A 83 -6.28 -2.53 1.97
CA ARG A 83 -7.73 -2.81 2.00
C ARG A 83 -8.23 -3.27 0.63
N LYS A 84 -7.96 -2.49 -0.40
CA LYS A 84 -8.42 -2.77 -1.77
C LYS A 84 -7.87 -4.09 -2.30
N PHE A 85 -6.61 -4.41 -2.01
CA PHE A 85 -5.96 -5.58 -2.57
C PHE A 85 -6.27 -6.87 -1.80
N TYR A 86 -6.18 -6.85 -0.46
CA TYR A 86 -6.28 -8.07 0.34
C TYR A 86 -7.66 -8.35 0.90
N TYR A 87 -8.51 -7.32 1.06
CA TYR A 87 -9.80 -7.42 1.74
C TYR A 87 -11.01 -7.09 0.86
N ASN A 88 -10.85 -6.24 -0.14
CA ASN A 88 -11.93 -5.80 -1.03
C ASN A 88 -11.72 -6.14 -2.51
N ALA A 89 -10.67 -6.88 -2.87
CA ALA A 89 -10.66 -7.51 -4.18
C ALA A 89 -11.84 -8.50 -4.21
N LYS A 90 -12.41 -8.74 -5.40
CA LYS A 90 -13.56 -9.64 -5.66
C LYS A 90 -13.40 -11.02 -4.99
N ASN A 91 -14.35 -11.95 -5.19
CA ASN A 91 -14.47 -13.27 -4.51
C ASN A 91 -13.21 -14.15 -4.30
N THR A 92 -12.04 -13.79 -4.83
CA THR A 92 -10.75 -14.48 -4.71
C THR A 92 -9.71 -13.76 -3.84
N CYS A 93 -10.06 -12.71 -3.08
CA CYS A 93 -9.08 -12.02 -2.24
C CYS A 93 -8.54 -12.91 -1.11
N LEU A 94 -7.24 -12.78 -0.80
CA LEU A 94 -6.52 -13.69 0.10
C LEU A 94 -7.13 -13.76 1.51
N SER A 95 -7.73 -12.68 2.01
CA SER A 95 -8.39 -12.69 3.31
C SER A 95 -9.66 -13.55 3.38
N ARG A 96 -10.29 -13.86 2.24
CA ARG A 96 -11.40 -14.81 2.16
C ARG A 96 -10.92 -16.25 2.04
N VAL A 97 -9.81 -16.45 1.34
CA VAL A 97 -9.21 -17.79 1.14
C VAL A 97 -8.52 -18.27 2.43
N CYS A 98 -7.85 -17.35 3.15
CA CYS A 98 -7.10 -17.64 4.36
C CYS A 98 -7.52 -16.71 5.52
N PRO A 99 -8.76 -16.80 6.04
CA PRO A 99 -9.30 -15.84 6.99
C PRO A 99 -8.50 -15.75 8.31
N GLU A 100 -8.01 -16.88 8.82
CA GLU A 100 -7.21 -16.95 10.05
C GLU A 100 -5.90 -16.17 9.92
N ALA A 101 -5.20 -16.33 8.80
CA ALA A 101 -3.96 -15.60 8.54
C ALA A 101 -4.18 -14.09 8.38
N PHE A 102 -5.41 -13.68 8.03
CA PHE A 102 -5.76 -12.29 7.74
C PHE A 102 -6.62 -11.62 8.82
N GLU A 103 -6.77 -12.20 10.02
CA GLU A 103 -7.44 -11.58 11.18
C GLU A 103 -7.07 -10.09 11.32
N LYS A 104 -5.77 -9.83 11.20
CA LYS A 104 -5.14 -8.53 10.90
C LYS A 104 -4.30 -8.66 9.63
N LEU A 105 -3.89 -7.54 9.02
CA LEU A 105 -3.01 -7.60 7.85
C LEU A 105 -1.66 -8.25 8.22
N PRO A 106 -1.21 -9.31 7.50
CA PRO A 106 0.12 -9.89 7.70
C PRO A 106 1.25 -8.89 7.44
N ARG A 107 2.35 -9.02 8.19
CA ARG A 107 3.52 -8.14 8.04
C ARG A 107 4.16 -8.27 6.66
N GLU A 108 4.18 -9.47 6.12
CA GLU A 108 4.66 -9.81 4.78
C GLU A 108 3.84 -9.09 3.70
N CYS A 109 2.51 -9.03 3.88
CA CYS A 109 1.64 -8.31 2.97
C CYS A 109 1.89 -6.79 3.04
N LEU A 110 2.08 -6.24 4.24
CA LEU A 110 2.47 -4.84 4.42
C LEU A 110 3.81 -4.54 3.72
N ALA A 111 4.82 -5.38 3.93
CA ALA A 111 6.15 -5.23 3.33
C ALA A 111 6.08 -5.27 1.80
N LEU A 112 5.27 -6.17 1.23
CA LEU A 112 5.10 -6.28 -0.22
C LEU A 112 4.46 -5.03 -0.81
N VAL A 113 3.42 -4.49 -0.18
CA VAL A 113 2.78 -3.23 -0.58
C VAL A 113 3.77 -2.07 -0.52
N CYS A 114 4.53 -1.94 0.57
CA CYS A 114 5.52 -0.87 0.72
C CYS A 114 6.62 -0.96 -0.34
N ALA A 115 7.13 -2.16 -0.62
CA ALA A 115 8.11 -2.38 -1.68
C ALA A 115 7.53 -2.05 -3.07
N CYS A 116 6.25 -2.33 -3.30
CA CYS A 116 5.57 -2.00 -4.54
C CYS A 116 5.36 -0.49 -4.72
N ILE A 117 5.00 0.23 -3.64
CA ILE A 117 4.91 1.70 -3.65
C ILE A 117 6.29 2.31 -3.94
N GLN A 118 7.35 1.81 -3.29
CA GLN A 118 8.71 2.25 -3.58
C GLN A 118 9.10 2.01 -5.04
N ASN A 119 8.75 0.84 -5.61
CA ASN A 119 8.92 0.58 -7.03
C ASN A 119 8.17 1.59 -7.92
N CYS A 120 6.95 2.02 -7.53
CA CYS A 120 6.22 3.07 -8.25
C CYS A 120 6.88 4.45 -8.12
N LEU A 121 7.41 4.80 -6.95
CA LEU A 121 8.16 6.05 -6.76
C LEU A 121 9.43 6.09 -7.62
N HIS A 122 10.15 4.96 -7.74
CA HIS A 122 11.31 4.85 -8.63
C HIS A 122 11.00 5.11 -10.10
N GLU A 123 9.73 5.01 -10.54
CA GLU A 123 9.33 5.35 -11.91
C GLU A 123 9.44 6.84 -12.20
N TYR A 124 9.49 7.67 -11.16
CA TYR A 124 9.59 9.13 -11.27
C TYR A 124 10.98 9.66 -10.86
N GLU A 125 11.94 8.79 -10.53
CA GLU A 125 13.23 9.23 -9.96
C GLU A 125 14.05 10.10 -10.92
N THR A 126 13.83 9.98 -12.23
CA THR A 126 14.50 10.76 -13.28
C THR A 126 13.81 12.10 -13.54
N GLY A 127 12.73 12.42 -12.82
CA GLY A 127 11.92 13.63 -12.99
C GLY A 127 10.80 13.50 -14.02
N PHE A 128 10.67 12.34 -14.67
CA PHE A 128 9.56 11.99 -15.55
C PHE A 128 9.21 10.51 -15.35
N PHE A 129 8.01 10.12 -15.77
CA PHE A 129 7.57 8.75 -15.64
C PHE A 129 8.33 7.83 -16.61
N ILE A 130 9.05 6.85 -16.07
CA ILE A 130 9.64 5.72 -16.77
C ILE A 130 9.10 4.45 -16.13
N GLY A 131 8.28 3.70 -16.87
CA GLY A 131 7.71 2.45 -16.38
C GLY A 131 8.80 1.45 -15.94
N ARG A 132 8.69 0.95 -14.70
CA ARG A 132 9.56 -0.09 -14.16
C ARG A 132 8.76 -1.33 -13.83
N LYS A 133 9.32 -2.50 -14.12
CA LYS A 133 8.70 -3.78 -13.74
C LYS A 133 8.90 -4.02 -12.25
N PHE A 134 7.89 -4.58 -11.58
CA PHE A 134 7.98 -5.02 -10.19
C PHE A 134 8.41 -6.49 -10.14
N GLU A 135 9.69 -6.74 -10.41
CA GLU A 135 10.25 -8.08 -10.50
C GLU A 135 10.83 -8.52 -9.15
N GLY A 136 10.51 -9.76 -8.74
CA GLY A 136 10.97 -10.32 -7.46
C GLY A 136 12.50 -10.33 -7.31
N LYS A 137 13.26 -10.59 -8.39
CA LYS A 137 14.73 -10.58 -8.35
C LYS A 137 15.32 -9.21 -8.05
N VAL A 138 14.66 -8.14 -8.50
CA VAL A 138 15.13 -6.76 -8.36
C VAL A 138 14.68 -6.16 -7.02
N TYR A 139 13.43 -6.44 -6.62
CA TYR A 139 12.83 -5.83 -5.42
C TYR A 139 12.81 -6.73 -4.19
N SER A 140 13.38 -7.94 -4.23
CA SER A 140 13.55 -8.80 -3.05
C SER A 140 14.33 -8.10 -1.94
N LYS A 141 15.42 -7.38 -2.29
CA LYS A 141 16.20 -6.62 -1.31
C LYS A 141 15.38 -5.52 -0.63
N VAL A 142 14.54 -4.83 -1.40
CA VAL A 142 13.62 -3.80 -0.88
C VAL A 142 12.59 -4.43 0.05
N TYR A 143 11.99 -5.55 -0.37
CA TYR A 143 11.04 -6.30 0.45
C TYR A 143 11.66 -6.77 1.79
N LEU A 144 12.86 -7.35 1.76
CA LEU A 144 13.56 -7.78 2.98
C LEU A 144 13.92 -6.59 3.88
N ALA A 145 14.30 -5.45 3.30
CA ALA A 145 14.52 -4.22 4.07
C ALA A 145 13.23 -3.74 4.74
N MET A 146 12.07 -3.82 4.05
CA MET A 146 10.78 -3.48 4.65
C MET A 146 10.42 -4.42 5.80
N LEU A 147 10.64 -5.73 5.66
CA LEU A 147 10.45 -6.67 6.76
C LEU A 147 11.31 -6.34 7.97
N LYS A 148 12.58 -5.99 7.75
CA LYS A 148 13.47 -5.57 8.83
C LYS A 148 12.97 -4.31 9.54
N LEU A 149 12.53 -3.31 8.80
CA LEU A 149 11.95 -2.08 9.38
C LEU A 149 10.67 -2.36 10.17
N ILE A 150 9.85 -3.31 9.70
CA ILE A 150 8.65 -3.74 10.43
C ILE A 150 9.04 -4.43 11.74
N ASP A 151 10.03 -5.32 11.72
CA ASP A 151 10.54 -5.99 12.91
C ASP A 151 11.11 -4.99 13.94
N GLU A 152 11.87 -4.00 13.49
CA GLU A 152 12.37 -2.90 14.34
C GLU A 152 11.21 -2.10 14.98
N VAL A 153 10.12 -1.87 14.25
CA VAL A 153 8.92 -1.20 14.77
C VAL A 153 8.15 -2.09 15.75
N ASP A 154 7.96 -3.37 15.43
CA ASP A 154 7.26 -4.34 16.28
C ASP A 154 7.97 -4.50 17.64
N ASN A 155 9.31 -4.49 17.65
CA ASN A 155 10.12 -4.58 18.88
C ASN A 155 10.16 -3.29 19.72
N HIS A 156 9.62 -2.17 19.22
CA HIS A 156 9.61 -0.91 19.95
C HIS A 156 8.37 -0.81 20.88
N PRO A 157 8.52 -0.58 22.21
CA PRO A 157 7.42 -0.64 23.18
C PRO A 157 6.22 0.26 22.85
N TYR A 158 6.48 1.42 22.25
CA TYR A 158 5.43 2.35 21.81
C TYR A 158 4.90 2.08 20.40
N HIS A 159 5.78 1.74 19.45
CA HIS A 159 5.40 1.74 18.03
C HIS A 159 4.85 0.38 17.60
N GLY A 160 5.28 -0.72 18.21
CA GLY A 160 4.80 -2.07 17.92
C GLY A 160 3.30 -2.23 18.16
N PRO A 161 2.77 -1.94 19.37
CA PRO A 161 1.34 -2.02 19.64
C PRO A 161 0.50 -1.16 18.69
N ARG A 162 1.05 -0.02 18.28
CA ARG A 162 0.36 0.91 17.38
C ARG A 162 0.35 0.45 15.94
N LEU A 163 1.44 -0.16 15.47
CA LEU A 163 1.46 -0.83 14.18
C LEU A 163 0.45 -1.98 14.20
N ASP A 164 0.40 -2.77 15.27
CA ASP A 164 -0.58 -3.87 15.38
C ASP A 164 -2.02 -3.38 15.27
N GLN A 165 -2.35 -2.28 15.96
CA GLN A 165 -3.66 -1.64 15.86
C GLN A 165 -3.96 -1.20 14.42
N THR A 166 -3.00 -0.56 13.75
CA THR A 166 -3.15 -0.13 12.35
C THR A 166 -3.47 -1.32 11.43
N LEU A 167 -2.82 -2.47 11.63
CA LEU A 167 -3.04 -3.67 10.83
C LEU A 167 -4.41 -4.31 11.09
N ARG A 168 -4.92 -4.20 12.31
CA ARG A 168 -6.30 -4.60 12.65
C ARG A 168 -7.33 -3.68 12.02
N ASP A 169 -7.12 -2.37 12.11
CA ASP A 169 -8.03 -1.37 11.55
C ASP A 169 -8.16 -1.50 10.03
N ILE A 170 -7.04 -1.77 9.33
CA ILE A 170 -7.04 -2.10 7.91
C ILE A 170 -7.93 -3.31 7.63
N ALA A 171 -7.78 -4.39 8.39
CA ALA A 171 -8.54 -5.63 8.18
C ALA A 171 -10.03 -5.44 8.45
N VAL A 172 -10.39 -4.82 9.58
CA VAL A 172 -11.79 -4.54 9.96
C VAL A 172 -12.46 -3.65 8.92
N THR A 173 -11.84 -2.53 8.57
CA THR A 173 -12.40 -1.58 7.60
C THR A 173 -12.54 -2.22 6.22
N GLY A 174 -11.53 -2.97 5.78
CA GLY A 174 -11.55 -3.65 4.49
C GLY A 174 -12.68 -4.67 4.37
N ARG A 175 -12.92 -5.46 5.42
CA ARG A 175 -14.06 -6.41 5.48
C ARG A 175 -15.41 -5.71 5.45
N MET A 176 -15.56 -4.60 6.19
CA MET A 176 -16.82 -3.85 6.22
C MET A 176 -17.18 -3.25 4.86
N GLN A 177 -16.18 -2.70 4.13
CA GLN A 177 -16.37 -2.18 2.78
C GLN A 177 -16.80 -3.28 1.82
N SER A 178 -16.13 -4.44 1.88
CA SER A 178 -16.50 -5.59 1.06
C SER A 178 -17.92 -6.09 1.32
N ARG A 179 -18.39 -6.08 2.58
CA ARG A 179 -19.78 -6.46 2.90
C ARG A 179 -20.79 -5.50 2.24
N LYS A 180 -20.56 -4.18 2.29
CA LYS A 180 -21.46 -3.19 1.68
C LYS A 180 -21.58 -3.34 0.17
N GLU A 181 -20.50 -3.71 -0.51
CA GLU A 181 -20.50 -3.91 -1.97
C GLU A 181 -21.21 -5.20 -2.42
N ASN A 182 -21.44 -6.16 -1.51
CA ASN A 182 -22.12 -7.43 -1.82
C ASN A 182 -23.57 -7.50 -1.34
N ILE A 183 -24.10 -6.45 -0.69
CA ILE A 183 -25.53 -6.36 -0.35
C ILE A 183 -26.28 -5.92 -1.60
N SER A 184 -27.27 -6.71 -2.03
CA SER A 184 -28.15 -6.34 -3.16
C SER A 184 -28.94 -5.07 -2.82
N PRO A 185 -29.22 -4.17 -3.78
CA PRO A 185 -30.14 -3.05 -3.56
C PRO A 185 -31.49 -3.49 -2.96
N ASP A 186 -31.94 -4.72 -3.27
CA ASP A 186 -33.19 -5.28 -2.76
C ASP A 186 -33.14 -5.66 -1.26
N GLU A 187 -31.95 -5.86 -0.69
CA GLU A 187 -31.77 -6.16 0.74
C GLU A 187 -31.68 -4.89 1.61
N LEU A 188 -31.41 -3.73 1.01
CA LEU A 188 -31.39 -2.43 1.69
C LEU A 188 -32.81 -1.91 2.00
N ASP A 189 -33.82 -2.32 1.21
CA ASP A 189 -35.22 -1.92 1.40
C ASP A 189 -35.94 -2.68 2.54
N LEU A 190 -35.37 -3.78 3.04
CA LEU A 190 -35.97 -4.57 4.13
C LEU A 190 -35.54 -4.14 5.53
N ALA A 191 -34.55 -3.24 5.66
CA ALA A 191 -34.03 -2.79 6.96
C ALA A 191 -34.63 -1.44 7.44
N VAL A 192 -35.55 -0.83 6.69
CA VAL A 192 -36.31 0.35 7.12
C VAL A 192 -37.81 0.08 6.99
N VAL A 193 -38.29 -0.89 7.77
CA VAL A 193 -39.70 -0.89 8.21
C VAL A 193 -39.71 -1.15 9.72
N LEU A 194 -39.71 -0.03 10.45
CA LEU A 194 -39.92 0.19 11.90
C LEU A 194 -38.92 -0.45 12.88
#